data_AF-A0A1U7NPE4-F1
#
_entry.id   AF-A0A1U7NPE4-F1
#
_cell.length_a   1.000
_cell.length_b   1.000
_cell.length_c   1.000
_cell.angle_alpha   90.00
_cell.angle_beta   90.00
_cell.angle_gamma   90.00
#
_symmetry.space_group_name_H-M   'P 1'
#
loop_
_entity.id
_entity.type
_entity.pdbx_description
1 polymer ?
#
loop_
_entity_poly.entity_id
_entity_poly.type
_entity_poly.pdbx_seq_one_letter_code
_entity_poly.pdbx_strand_id
1 'polypeptide(L)'
;MDEIYQKYARFVYRYLLSLGACEDVAEEVMQETFYQAVHSLHTYKGESKLSTWLCAIARNQYAKYRRKNPEHVPFDESFMAGSISDPNSRVDLLRKMQILSSVSREIMYLRVYGNLSFRQIGEVLGISENTARVTYYRAREKLRKEMEENGRE
;
A
#
# COMPACT_ATOMS: atom_id res chain seq x y z
N MET A 1 0.28 -2.27 22.51
CA MET A 1 0.80 -2.04 21.15
C MET A 1 1.06 -3.35 20.42
N ASP A 2 1.42 -4.41 21.15
CA ASP A 2 1.59 -5.76 20.60
C ASP A 2 0.37 -6.29 19.83
N GLU A 3 -0.85 -6.08 20.34
CA GLU A 3 -2.08 -6.47 19.63
C GLU A 3 -2.26 -5.72 18.29
N ILE A 4 -1.89 -4.43 18.26
CA ILE A 4 -1.93 -3.61 17.04
C ILE A 4 -0.88 -4.12 16.06
N TYR A 5 0.33 -4.43 16.53
CA TYR A 5 1.39 -5.01 15.71
C TYR A 5 0.94 -6.35 15.10
N GLN A 6 0.50 -7.31 15.90
CA GLN A 6 0.05 -8.62 15.43
C GLN A 6 -1.10 -8.50 14.40
N LYS A 7 -2.00 -7.54 14.58
CA LYS A 7 -3.15 -7.33 13.70
C LYS A 7 -2.79 -6.63 12.38
N TYR A 8 -1.86 -5.68 12.40
CA TYR A 8 -1.63 -4.78 11.26
C TYR A 8 -0.27 -4.92 10.58
N ALA A 9 0.72 -5.59 11.18
CA ALA A 9 2.07 -5.71 10.62
C ALA A 9 2.05 -6.26 9.19
N ARG A 10 1.36 -7.39 8.96
CA ARG A 10 1.23 -7.99 7.63
C ARG A 10 0.56 -7.06 6.62
N PHE A 11 -0.41 -6.24 7.06
CA PHE A 11 -1.08 -5.27 6.19
C PHE A 11 -0.15 -4.11 5.80
N VAL A 12 0.63 -3.59 6.75
CA VAL A 12 1.61 -2.52 6.51
C VAL A 12 2.76 -3.01 5.64
N TYR A 13 3.29 -4.20 5.92
CA TYR A 13 4.32 -4.84 5.11
C TYR A 13 3.86 -4.99 3.64
N ARG A 14 2.68 -5.56 3.41
CA ARG A 14 2.12 -5.69 2.05
C ARG A 14 1.83 -4.35 1.39
N TYR A 15 1.48 -3.34 2.16
CA TYR A 15 1.33 -1.98 1.65
C TYR A 15 2.67 -1.44 1.14
N LEU A 16 3.75 -1.56 1.91
CA LEU A 16 5.09 -1.11 1.53
C LEU A 16 5.61 -1.84 0.28
N LEU A 17 5.42 -3.16 0.24
CA LEU A 17 5.68 -3.94 -0.95
C LEU A 17 4.86 -3.39 -2.15
N SER A 18 3.57 -3.09 -1.97
CA SER A 18 2.78 -2.48 -3.06
C SER A 18 3.32 -1.13 -3.55
N LEU A 19 4.02 -0.37 -2.70
CA LEU A 19 4.72 0.87 -3.07
C LEU A 19 6.05 0.65 -3.80
N GLY A 20 6.44 -0.61 -4.00
CA GLY A 20 7.65 -1.03 -4.69
C GLY A 20 8.82 -1.35 -3.77
N ALA A 21 8.69 -1.34 -2.45
CA ALA A 21 9.78 -1.77 -1.58
C ALA A 21 10.15 -3.25 -1.84
N CYS A 22 11.44 -3.60 -1.77
CA CYS A 22 11.84 -5.01 -1.66
C CYS A 22 11.55 -5.54 -0.24
N GLU A 23 11.67 -6.85 -0.04
CA GLU A 23 11.27 -7.51 1.21
C GLU A 23 12.01 -6.95 2.43
N ASP A 24 13.34 -6.82 2.35
CA ASP A 24 14.16 -6.29 3.43
C ASP A 24 13.77 -4.85 3.80
N VAL A 25 13.59 -4.00 2.79
CA VAL A 25 13.19 -2.60 2.99
C VAL A 25 11.77 -2.50 3.53
N ALA A 26 10.85 -3.34 3.06
CA ALA A 26 9.49 -3.37 3.55
C ALA A 26 9.44 -3.80 5.02
N GLU A 27 10.28 -4.75 5.43
CA GLU A 27 10.38 -5.17 6.82
C GLU A 27 10.97 -4.06 7.71
N GLU A 28 12.09 -3.46 7.32
CA GLU A 28 12.72 -2.36 8.04
C GLU A 28 11.76 -1.18 8.22
N VAL A 29 11.15 -0.72 7.11
CA VAL A 29 10.25 0.43 7.13
C VAL A 29 8.96 0.11 7.90
N MET A 30 8.47 -1.13 7.88
CA MET A 30 7.35 -1.56 8.72
C MET A 30 7.72 -1.46 10.20
N GLN A 31 8.88 -2.00 10.62
CA GLN A 31 9.30 -1.93 12.02
C GLN A 31 9.38 -0.47 12.49
N GLU A 32 10.02 0.39 11.70
CA GLU A 32 10.12 1.82 11.97
C GLU A 32 8.74 2.50 11.98
N THR A 33 7.79 2.06 11.15
CA THR A 33 6.40 2.54 11.16
C THR A 33 5.74 2.28 12.51
N PHE A 34 5.87 1.07 13.06
CA PHE A 34 5.29 0.74 14.36
C PHE A 34 6.00 1.45 15.51
N TYR A 35 7.32 1.63 15.41
CA TYR A 35 8.08 2.46 16.34
C TYR A 35 7.52 3.89 16.38
N GLN A 36 7.36 4.55 15.23
CA GLN A 36 6.78 5.89 15.16
C GLN A 36 5.31 5.92 15.60
N ALA A 37 4.55 4.87 15.31
CA ALA A 37 3.16 4.75 15.73
C ALA A 37 3.03 4.69 17.26
N VAL A 38 3.94 3.99 17.97
CA VAL A 38 3.96 3.99 19.44
C VAL A 38 4.10 5.41 19.99
N HIS A 39 5.05 6.17 19.43
CA HIS A 39 5.38 7.52 19.90
C HIS A 39 4.29 8.52 19.55
N SER A 40 3.58 8.29 18.44
CA SER A 40 2.55 9.21 17.93
C SER A 40 1.12 8.80 18.32
N LEU A 41 0.93 7.70 19.06
CA LEU A 41 -0.40 7.15 19.35
C LEU A 41 -1.32 8.14 20.07
N HIS A 42 -0.75 8.98 20.94
CA HIS A 42 -1.48 10.04 21.64
C HIS A 42 -2.06 11.12 20.69
N THR A 43 -1.54 11.24 19.47
CA THR A 43 -2.04 12.19 18.45
C THR A 43 -3.17 11.60 17.61
N TYR A 44 -3.42 10.30 17.70
CA TYR A 44 -4.44 9.62 16.93
C TYR A 44 -5.84 9.95 17.47
N LYS A 45 -6.56 10.82 16.76
CA LYS A 45 -7.88 11.33 17.17
C LYS A 45 -9.05 10.37 16.89
N GLY A 46 -8.80 9.18 16.33
CA GLY A 46 -9.85 8.22 15.99
C GLY A 46 -10.75 8.61 14.80
N GLU A 47 -10.44 9.69 14.09
CA GLU A 47 -11.21 10.20 12.94
C GLU A 47 -11.05 9.35 11.66
N SER A 48 -10.06 8.45 11.64
CA SER A 48 -9.83 7.49 10.57
C SER A 48 -9.68 6.08 11.15
N LYS A 49 -9.60 5.04 10.33
CA LYS A 49 -9.29 3.69 10.84
C LYS A 49 -7.82 3.63 11.23
N LEU A 50 -7.48 2.79 12.21
CA LEU A 50 -6.09 2.64 12.64
C LEU A 50 -5.17 2.18 11.48
N SER A 51 -5.69 1.33 10.58
CA SER A 51 -5.01 0.95 9.33
C SER A 51 -4.70 2.14 8.42
N THR A 52 -5.58 3.14 8.35
CA THR A 52 -5.38 4.36 7.58
C THR A 52 -4.22 5.18 8.14
N TRP A 53 -4.23 5.38 9.45
CA TRP A 53 -3.20 6.13 10.13
C TRP A 53 -1.83 5.43 10.02
N LEU A 54 -1.79 4.11 10.16
CA LEU A 54 -0.57 3.32 9.95
C LEU A 54 -0.04 3.41 8.51
N CYS A 55 -0.92 3.39 7.49
CA CYS A 55 -0.50 3.62 6.10
C CYS A 55 0.11 5.01 5.90
N ALA A 56 -0.44 6.04 6.52
CA ALA A 56 0.11 7.39 6.41
C ALA A 56 1.53 7.47 7.01
N ILE A 57 1.74 6.85 8.19
CA ILE A 57 3.07 6.75 8.79
C ILE A 57 4.01 5.95 7.88
N ALA A 58 3.59 4.78 7.39
CA ALA A 58 4.39 3.92 6.52
C ALA A 58 4.83 4.62 5.23
N ARG A 59 3.92 5.35 4.58
CA ARG A 59 4.21 6.15 3.38
C ARG A 59 5.29 7.20 3.67
N ASN A 60 5.17 7.91 4.78
CA ASN A 60 6.15 8.92 5.18
C ASN A 60 7.52 8.30 5.48
N GLN A 61 7.55 7.18 6.19
CA GLN A 61 8.80 6.47 6.49
C GLN A 61 9.46 5.92 5.23
N TYR A 62 8.68 5.37 4.28
CA TYR A 62 9.20 4.91 3.00
C TYR A 62 9.73 6.06 2.14
N ALA A 63 9.00 7.19 2.08
CA ALA A 63 9.48 8.39 1.38
C ALA A 63 10.80 8.92 1.99
N LYS A 64 10.91 8.89 3.32
CA LYS A 64 12.13 9.25 4.05
C LYS A 64 13.28 8.29 3.72
N TYR A 65 13.02 6.98 3.69
CA TYR A 65 14.00 5.97 3.28
C TYR A 65 14.50 6.22 1.86
N ARG A 66 13.60 6.38 0.88
CA ARG A 66 13.96 6.61 -0.53
C ARG A 66 14.80 7.88 -0.75
N ARG A 67 14.53 8.94 0.03
CA ARG A 67 15.32 10.17 -0.03
C ARG A 67 16.74 9.99 0.52
N LYS A 68 16.93 9.09 1.49
CA LYS A 68 18.24 8.77 2.07
C LYS A 68 19.02 7.75 1.25
N ASN A 69 18.33 6.88 0.51
CA ASN A 69 18.90 5.79 -0.27
C ASN A 69 18.49 5.90 -1.75
N PRO A 70 18.99 6.90 -2.50
CA PRO A 70 18.61 7.13 -3.89
C PRO A 70 19.05 6.00 -4.84
N GLU A 71 20.12 5.26 -4.51
CA GLU A 71 20.53 4.07 -5.28
C GLU A 71 19.64 2.83 -5.04
N HIS A 72 18.85 2.79 -3.96
CA HIS A 72 17.92 1.69 -3.65
C HIS A 72 16.53 1.91 -4.24
N VAL A 73 16.36 2.80 -5.22
CA VAL A 73 15.10 2.87 -5.96
C VAL A 73 15.00 1.61 -6.81
N PRO A 74 14.06 0.70 -6.50
CA PRO A 74 13.99 -0.56 -7.22
C PRO A 74 13.63 -0.29 -8.67
N PHE A 75 14.49 -0.81 -9.56
CA PHE A 75 14.09 -1.19 -10.90
C PHE A 75 12.95 -2.21 -10.75
N ASP A 76 11.89 -2.07 -11.54
CA ASP A 76 10.55 -2.69 -11.41
C ASP A 76 10.52 -4.25 -11.40
N GLU A 77 11.66 -4.93 -11.25
CA GLU A 77 11.84 -6.37 -11.45
C GLU A 77 11.81 -7.22 -10.16
N SER A 78 12.02 -6.65 -8.96
CA SER A 78 12.28 -7.47 -7.75
C SER A 78 11.06 -8.06 -7.04
N PHE A 79 9.84 -7.93 -7.59
CA PHE A 79 8.65 -8.47 -6.91
C PHE A 79 8.40 -9.97 -7.13
N MET A 80 9.34 -10.67 -7.79
CA MET A 80 9.15 -12.06 -8.22
C MET A 80 9.42 -13.12 -7.14
N ALA A 81 9.95 -12.79 -5.97
CA ALA A 81 10.47 -13.80 -5.03
C ALA A 81 9.69 -13.97 -3.71
N GLY A 82 8.41 -13.61 -3.66
CA GLY A 82 7.56 -13.89 -2.48
C GLY A 82 6.74 -15.17 -2.63
N SER A 83 7.36 -16.34 -2.47
CA SER A 83 6.67 -17.63 -2.43
C SER A 83 5.83 -17.76 -1.15
N ILE A 84 4.56 -17.34 -1.17
CA ILE A 84 3.58 -17.70 -0.14
C ILE A 84 2.38 -18.32 -0.82
N SER A 85 2.29 -19.65 -0.68
CA SER A 85 1.19 -20.49 -1.08
C SER A 85 -0.09 -20.12 -0.32
N ASP A 86 -0.85 -19.15 -0.83
CA ASP A 86 -2.27 -18.98 -0.51
C ASP A 86 -3.07 -18.78 -1.81
N PRO A 87 -3.82 -19.80 -2.27
CA PRO A 87 -4.58 -19.75 -3.53
C PRO A 87 -5.82 -18.84 -3.49
N ASN A 88 -6.12 -18.17 -2.36
CA ASN A 88 -7.26 -17.26 -2.28
C ASN A 88 -6.93 -15.86 -2.82
N SER A 89 -7.21 -15.64 -4.13
CA SER A 89 -7.69 -14.41 -4.83
C SER A 89 -7.13 -12.99 -4.54
N ARG A 90 -6.44 -12.76 -3.42
CA ARG A 90 -5.91 -11.47 -2.95
C ARG A 90 -4.44 -11.27 -3.31
N VAL A 91 -3.64 -12.34 -3.37
CA VAL A 91 -2.25 -12.30 -3.86
C VAL A 91 -2.24 -12.03 -5.37
N ASP A 92 -3.18 -12.64 -6.07
CA ASP A 92 -3.36 -12.48 -7.51
C ASP A 92 -3.73 -11.02 -7.87
N LEU A 93 -4.54 -10.35 -7.04
CA LEU A 93 -4.86 -8.93 -7.22
C LEU A 93 -3.63 -8.03 -7.05
N LEU A 94 -2.77 -8.28 -6.05
CA LEU A 94 -1.56 -7.48 -5.84
C LEU A 94 -0.56 -7.62 -6.99
N ARG A 95 -0.42 -8.83 -7.54
CA ARG A 95 0.39 -9.07 -8.74
C ARG A 95 -0.22 -8.36 -9.96
N LYS A 96 -1.53 -8.50 -10.16
CA LYS A 96 -2.24 -7.83 -11.27
C LYS A 96 -2.18 -6.30 -11.18
N MET A 97 -2.09 -5.74 -9.98
CA MET A 97 -1.93 -4.30 -9.76
C MET A 97 -0.56 -3.75 -10.21
N GLN A 98 0.39 -4.59 -10.64
CA GLN A 98 1.66 -4.14 -11.21
C GLN A 98 1.49 -3.32 -12.49
N ILE A 99 0.49 -3.64 -13.32
CA ILE A 99 0.19 -2.91 -14.56
C ILE A 99 -0.20 -1.43 -14.32
N LEU A 100 -0.54 -1.10 -13.07
CA LEU A 100 -1.02 0.21 -12.68
C LEU A 100 0.15 1.12 -12.36
N SER A 101 -0.02 2.42 -12.63
CA SER A 101 0.90 3.43 -12.11
C SER A 101 0.96 3.38 -10.57
N SER A 102 2.09 3.78 -10.01
CA SER A 102 2.33 3.79 -8.55
C SER A 102 1.17 4.45 -7.77
N VAL A 103 0.72 5.61 -8.22
CA VAL A 103 -0.41 6.35 -7.60
C VAL A 103 -1.73 5.57 -7.69
N SER A 104 -2.01 4.94 -8.84
CA SER A 104 -3.24 4.16 -9.05
C SER A 104 -3.28 2.92 -8.17
N ARG A 105 -2.14 2.23 -8.07
CA ARG A 105 -1.94 1.05 -7.22
C ARG A 105 -2.18 1.39 -5.75
N GLU A 106 -1.60 2.50 -5.30
CA GLU A 106 -1.73 2.97 -3.93
C GLU A 106 -3.17 3.35 -3.57
N ILE A 107 -3.85 4.12 -4.42
CA ILE A 107 -5.27 4.47 -4.23
C ILE A 107 -6.12 3.21 -4.11
N MET A 108 -5.87 2.21 -4.95
CA MET A 108 -6.61 0.96 -4.93
C MET A 108 -6.33 0.15 -3.66
N TYR A 109 -5.07 0.08 -3.22
CA TYR A 109 -4.73 -0.63 -1.99
C TYR A 109 -5.42 0.01 -0.78
N LEU A 110 -5.35 1.35 -0.67
CA LEU A 110 -6.00 2.11 0.39
C LEU A 110 -7.53 1.95 0.35
N ARG A 111 -8.12 1.86 -0.84
CA ARG A 111 -9.57 1.66 -0.98
C ARG A 111 -10.01 0.25 -0.60
N VAL A 112 -9.36 -0.78 -1.16
CA VAL A 112 -9.78 -2.19 -1.07
C VAL A 112 -9.39 -2.82 0.27
N TYR A 113 -8.15 -2.61 0.71
CA TYR A 113 -7.63 -3.23 1.93
C TYR A 113 -7.70 -2.27 3.11
N GLY A 114 -7.45 -0.98 2.88
CA GLY A 114 -7.58 0.05 3.91
C GLY A 114 -9.04 0.41 4.25
N ASN A 115 -9.98 0.14 3.34
CA ASN A 115 -11.38 0.59 3.45
C ASN A 115 -11.52 2.10 3.68
N LEU A 116 -10.63 2.91 3.09
CA LEU A 116 -10.69 4.38 3.18
C LEU A 116 -11.76 4.94 2.24
N SER A 117 -12.42 6.02 2.66
CA SER A 117 -13.18 6.90 1.77
C SER A 117 -12.25 7.61 0.78
N PHE A 118 -12.77 8.06 -0.37
CA PHE A 118 -11.98 8.82 -1.34
C PHE A 118 -11.44 10.13 -0.75
N ARG A 119 -12.18 10.75 0.17
CA ARG A 119 -11.73 11.91 0.94
C ARG A 119 -10.46 11.60 1.74
N GLN A 120 -10.49 10.54 2.54
CA GLN A 120 -9.33 10.10 3.34
C GLN A 120 -8.14 9.68 2.47
N ILE A 121 -8.39 9.04 1.31
CA ILE A 121 -7.33 8.73 0.35
C ILE A 121 -6.68 10.03 -0.17
N GLY A 122 -7.51 11.04 -0.47
CA GLY A 122 -7.03 12.36 -0.86
C GLY A 122 -6.13 13.00 0.19
N GLU A 123 -6.53 12.94 1.46
CA GLU A 123 -5.76 13.42 2.62
C GLU A 123 -4.40 12.69 2.74
N VAL A 124 -4.38 11.37 2.62
CA VAL A 124 -3.15 10.55 2.71
C VAL A 124 -2.19 10.84 1.55
N LEU A 125 -2.71 11.08 0.35
CA LEU A 125 -1.90 11.23 -0.87
C LEU A 125 -1.61 12.68 -1.24
N GLY A 126 -2.25 13.66 -0.60
CA GLY A 126 -2.13 15.08 -0.94
C GLY A 126 -2.83 15.44 -2.26
N ILE A 127 -3.92 14.75 -2.60
CA ILE A 127 -4.70 14.96 -3.84
C ILE A 127 -6.17 15.24 -3.52
N SER A 128 -6.92 15.79 -4.48
CA SER A 128 -8.36 16.00 -4.30
C SER A 128 -9.14 14.68 -4.19
N GLU A 129 -10.25 14.67 -3.44
CA GLU A 129 -11.15 13.52 -3.37
C GLU A 129 -11.61 13.06 -4.77
N ASN A 130 -11.90 14.02 -5.66
CA ASN A 130 -12.31 13.72 -7.03
C ASN A 130 -11.20 13.02 -7.82
N THR A 131 -9.95 13.50 -7.68
CA THR A 131 -8.77 12.86 -8.28
C THR A 131 -8.61 11.43 -7.79
N ALA A 132 -8.74 11.19 -6.48
CA ALA A 132 -8.68 9.85 -5.91
C ALA A 132 -9.76 8.93 -6.50
N ARG A 133 -11.00 9.43 -6.60
CA ARG A 133 -12.15 8.69 -7.14
C ARG A 133 -11.99 8.33 -8.61
N VAL A 134 -11.66 9.31 -9.45
CA VAL A 134 -11.49 9.10 -10.91
C VAL A 134 -10.32 8.14 -11.16
N THR A 135 -9.20 8.31 -10.46
CA THR A 135 -8.03 7.44 -10.61
C THR A 135 -8.34 6.01 -10.19
N TYR A 136 -9.08 5.81 -9.09
CA TYR A 136 -9.53 4.49 -8.67
C TYR A 136 -10.37 3.78 -9.74
N TYR A 137 -11.37 4.45 -10.31
CA TYR A 137 -12.24 3.83 -11.31
C TYR A 137 -11.49 3.52 -12.61
N ARG A 138 -10.57 4.40 -13.05
CA ARG A 138 -9.70 4.12 -14.20
C ARG A 138 -8.80 2.91 -13.94
N ALA A 139 -8.22 2.82 -12.74
CA ALA A 139 -7.37 1.70 -12.36
C ALA A 139 -8.15 0.38 -12.31
N ARG A 140 -9.37 0.41 -11.75
CA ARG A 140 -10.28 -0.76 -11.71
C ARG A 140 -10.66 -1.23 -13.11
N GLU A 141 -10.96 -0.29 -14.00
CA GLU A 141 -11.31 -0.61 -15.39
C GLU A 141 -10.12 -1.20 -16.15
N LYS A 142 -8.90 -0.67 -15.93
CA LYS A 142 -7.68 -1.24 -16.51
C LYS A 142 -7.46 -2.69 -16.06
N LEU A 143 -7.60 -2.97 -14.76
CA LEU A 143 -7.51 -4.34 -14.24
C LEU A 143 -8.58 -5.27 -14.82
N ARG A 144 -9.83 -4.78 -14.93
CA ARG A 144 -10.94 -5.57 -15.49
C ARG A 144 -10.62 -6.03 -16.91
N LYS A 145 -10.13 -5.13 -17.77
CA LYS A 145 -9.79 -5.45 -19.16
C LYS A 145 -8.69 -6.50 -19.28
N GLU A 146 -7.60 -6.35 -18.51
CA GLU A 146 -6.52 -7.36 -18.52
C GLU A 146 -6.98 -8.73 -18.01
N MET A 147 -7.90 -8.77 -17.05
CA MET A 147 -8.46 -10.03 -16.55
C MET A 147 -9.41 -10.69 -17.57
N GLU A 148 -10.07 -9.91 -18.42
CA GLU A 148 -10.93 -10.40 -19.51
C GLU A 148 -10.14 -10.87 -20.73
N GLU A 149 -9.00 -10.24 -21.02
CA GLU A 149 -8.10 -10.63 -22.12
C GLU A 149 -7.31 -11.90 -21.79
N ASN A 150 -6.74 -12.02 -20.59
CA ASN A 150 -6.04 -13.24 -20.15
C ASN A 150 -6.96 -14.45 -19.86
N GLY A 151 -8.29 -14.26 -19.83
CA GLY A 151 -9.26 -15.34 -19.65
C GLY A 151 -9.79 -15.92 -20.97
N ARG A 152 -9.37 -15.38 -22.12
CA ARG A 152 -9.75 -15.82 -23.47
C ARG A 152 -8.64 -16.61 -24.19
N GLU A 153 -7.49 -16.78 -23.55
CA GLU A 153 -6.40 -17.69 -23.96
C GLU A 153 -6.47 -19.01 -23.18
#